data_AF-A0A954QVV9-F1
#
_entry.id   AF-A0A954QVV9-F1
#
_cell.length_a   1.000
_cell.length_b   1.000
_cell.length_c   1.000
_cell.angle_alpha   90.00
_cell.angle_beta   90.00
_cell.angle_gamma   90.00
#
_symmetry.space_group_name_H-M   'P 1'
#
loop_
_entity.id
_entity.type
_entity.pdbx_description
1 polymer ?
#
loop_
_entity_poly.entity_id
_entity_poly.type
_entity_poly.pdbx_seq_one_letter_code
_entity_poly.pdbx_strand_id
1 'polypeptide(L)'
;MQIRAIALSAIAVACCLAATASAAEWGLKPGSPELKSAGPLTFGPDGILFVGDTKSATVFAIDTQDHAGEPAKVSIQVKGIKGKVADLLKVGSEEVTINDLAVNPISGNVYLSVSQGPAEKQSPALVRIDANGQLSQVATKDILYAKSVLPDAPEDKVVENGRRRQNRRDESITDLAYVDGKV
;
A
#
# COMPACT_ATOMS: atom_id res chain seq x y z
N MET A 1 29.31 26.40 51.28
CA MET A 1 27.91 26.03 51.58
C MET A 1 27.11 26.20 50.30
N GLN A 2 26.63 25.10 49.73
CA GLN A 2 25.96 25.04 48.43
C GLN A 2 24.50 25.47 48.56
N ILE A 3 23.96 26.20 47.58
CA ILE A 3 22.52 26.20 47.28
C ILE A 3 22.39 26.03 45.77
N ARG A 4 21.97 24.83 45.37
CA ARG A 4 21.65 24.44 43.99
C ARG A 4 20.24 24.96 43.68
N ALA A 5 20.11 25.79 42.64
CA ALA A 5 18.80 26.11 42.07
C ALA A 5 18.43 25.00 41.09
N ILE A 6 17.48 24.15 41.49
CA ILE A 6 16.79 23.20 40.62
C ILE A 6 15.58 23.95 40.08
N ALA A 7 15.63 24.38 38.83
CA ALA A 7 14.45 24.90 38.13
C ALA A 7 13.90 23.80 37.23
N LEU A 8 12.76 23.26 37.66
CA LEU A 8 11.85 22.42 36.91
C LEU A 8 11.35 23.20 35.68
N SER A 9 11.47 22.63 34.48
CA SER A 9 10.66 23.06 33.34
C SER A 9 10.19 21.82 32.62
N ALA A 10 8.96 21.46 32.93
CA ALA A 10 8.19 20.42 32.28
C ALA A 10 7.36 21.04 31.14
N ILE A 11 7.00 20.18 30.18
CA ILE A 11 5.93 20.32 29.19
C ILE A 11 6.30 21.11 27.93
N ALA A 12 6.65 20.37 26.87
CA ALA A 12 6.09 20.58 25.51
C ALA A 12 6.62 19.50 24.54
N VAL A 13 6.10 18.27 24.61
CA VAL A 13 6.10 17.37 23.44
C VAL A 13 4.82 16.55 23.45
N ALA A 14 3.72 17.18 23.08
CA ALA A 14 2.45 16.52 22.75
C ALA A 14 1.99 17.02 21.38
N CYS A 15 2.76 16.71 20.34
CA CYS A 15 2.42 17.07 18.95
C CYS A 15 2.44 15.89 17.97
N CYS A 16 2.48 14.63 18.44
CA CYS A 16 2.50 13.46 17.56
C CYS A 16 1.21 12.61 17.58
N LEU A 17 0.18 13.01 18.31
CA LEU A 17 -1.06 12.21 18.46
C LEU A 17 -2.15 12.52 17.42
N ALA A 18 -2.02 13.60 16.64
CA ALA A 18 -3.04 13.97 15.64
C ALA A 18 -3.02 13.08 14.40
N ALA A 19 -1.85 12.57 14.00
CA ALA A 19 -1.71 11.76 12.79
C ALA A 19 -2.31 10.34 12.93
N THR A 20 -2.46 9.83 14.15
CA THR A 20 -3.10 8.53 14.42
C THR A 20 -4.63 8.61 14.54
N ALA A 21 -5.20 9.82 14.59
CA ALA A 21 -6.63 10.01 14.86
C ALA A 21 -7.50 9.64 13.64
N SER A 22 -7.13 10.09 12.44
CA SER A 22 -7.94 9.91 11.23
C SER A 22 -8.06 8.43 10.81
N ALA A 23 -6.97 7.66 10.74
CA ALA A 23 -7.07 6.24 10.39
C ALA A 23 -7.87 5.40 11.43
N ALA A 24 -7.82 5.79 12.71
CA ALA A 24 -8.62 5.15 13.75
C ALA A 24 -10.13 5.44 13.59
N GLU A 25 -10.51 6.59 13.04
CA GLU A 25 -11.90 6.94 12.72
C GLU A 25 -12.49 6.02 11.64
N TRP A 26 -11.64 5.52 10.72
CA TRP A 26 -12.00 4.51 9.72
C TRP A 26 -11.96 3.07 10.25
N GLY A 27 -11.74 2.87 11.54
CA GLY A 27 -11.75 1.56 12.20
C GLY A 27 -10.51 0.69 11.90
N LEU A 28 -9.45 1.27 11.35
CA LEU A 28 -8.18 0.56 11.13
C LEU A 28 -7.53 0.22 12.47
N LYS A 29 -6.87 -0.93 12.53
CA LYS A 29 -6.22 -1.45 13.73
C LYS A 29 -4.74 -1.70 13.46
N PRO A 30 -3.86 -1.54 14.47
CA PRO A 30 -2.45 -1.87 14.32
C PRO A 30 -2.25 -3.34 13.96
N GLY A 31 -1.33 -3.60 13.03
CA GLY A 31 -0.82 -4.92 12.72
C GLY A 31 -0.09 -4.95 11.38
N SER A 32 -0.07 -6.10 10.72
CA SER A 32 0.65 -6.28 9.46
C SER A 32 -0.26 -6.91 8.41
N PRO A 33 -0.61 -6.19 7.32
CA PRO A 33 -1.33 -6.78 6.19
C PRO A 33 -0.51 -7.94 5.59
N GLU A 34 -1.03 -9.17 5.71
CA GLU A 34 -0.40 -10.37 5.15
C GLU A 34 -0.75 -10.55 3.67
N LEU A 35 -0.35 -9.59 2.84
CA LEU A 35 -0.57 -9.64 1.39
C LEU A 35 0.04 -10.91 0.79
N LYS A 36 -0.77 -11.67 0.04
CA LYS A 36 -0.36 -12.81 -0.78
C LYS A 36 -0.16 -12.41 -2.24
N SER A 37 -0.85 -11.37 -2.67
CA SER A 37 -0.67 -10.66 -3.94
C SER A 37 -1.01 -9.18 -3.76
N ALA A 38 -0.58 -8.34 -4.71
CA ALA A 38 -0.92 -6.93 -4.75
C ALA A 38 -1.36 -6.61 -6.19
N GLY A 39 -2.67 -6.56 -6.40
CA GLY A 39 -3.31 -6.31 -7.70
C GLY A 39 -3.78 -4.86 -7.81
N PRO A 40 -5.06 -4.61 -8.11
CA PRO A 40 -5.60 -3.26 -8.24
C PRO A 40 -5.44 -2.42 -6.97
N LEU A 41 -5.24 -1.11 -7.17
CA LEU A 41 -5.07 -0.10 -6.13
C LEU A 41 -6.10 1.01 -6.29
N THR A 42 -6.59 1.53 -5.16
CA THR A 42 -7.33 2.79 -5.15
C THR A 42 -7.13 3.53 -3.83
N PHE A 43 -7.32 4.84 -3.83
CA PHE A 43 -7.27 5.63 -2.60
C PHE A 43 -8.66 6.01 -2.15
N GLY A 44 -8.91 5.85 -0.86
CA GLY A 44 -10.04 6.47 -0.17
C GLY A 44 -9.70 7.84 0.41
N PRO A 45 -10.60 8.36 1.25
CA PRO A 45 -10.37 9.53 2.07
C PRO A 45 -9.15 9.33 2.97
N ASP A 46 -8.59 10.44 3.43
CA ASP A 46 -7.50 10.47 4.40
C ASP A 46 -6.28 9.63 3.98
N GLY A 47 -6.04 9.48 2.67
CA GLY A 47 -4.86 8.78 2.16
C GLY A 47 -4.85 7.27 2.43
N ILE A 48 -6.00 6.68 2.75
CA ILE A 48 -6.10 5.22 2.94
C ILE A 48 -5.95 4.52 1.59
N LEU A 49 -4.94 3.67 1.48
CA LEU A 49 -4.68 2.86 0.30
C LEU A 49 -5.47 1.55 0.38
N PHE A 50 -6.34 1.32 -0.58
CA PHE A 50 -6.98 0.02 -0.78
C PHE A 50 -6.16 -0.84 -1.74
N VAL A 51 -5.93 -2.09 -1.37
CA VAL A 51 -5.15 -3.08 -2.13
C VAL A 51 -5.98 -4.33 -2.34
N GLY A 52 -6.21 -4.68 -3.61
CA GLY A 52 -6.82 -5.95 -3.98
C GLY A 52 -5.80 -7.08 -3.91
N ASP A 53 -6.01 -8.03 -3.01
CA ASP A 53 -5.24 -9.28 -2.95
C ASP A 53 -6.09 -10.43 -3.50
N THR A 54 -5.91 -10.71 -4.79
CA THR A 54 -6.66 -11.77 -5.45
C THR A 54 -6.36 -13.12 -4.80
N LYS A 55 -5.10 -13.43 -4.50
CA LYS A 55 -4.66 -14.73 -3.93
C LYS A 55 -5.27 -15.04 -2.57
N SER A 56 -5.43 -14.04 -1.69
CA SER A 56 -6.14 -14.23 -0.42
C SER A 56 -7.64 -13.89 -0.50
N ALA A 57 -8.16 -13.56 -1.68
CA ALA A 57 -9.53 -13.09 -1.89
C ALA A 57 -9.92 -11.97 -0.92
N THR A 58 -9.02 -11.02 -0.70
CA THR A 58 -9.17 -10.00 0.34
C THR A 58 -8.88 -8.61 -0.22
N VAL A 59 -9.68 -7.63 0.17
CA VAL A 59 -9.35 -6.21 0.01
C VAL A 59 -8.78 -5.72 1.33
N PHE A 60 -7.59 -5.14 1.29
CA PHE A 60 -6.95 -4.51 2.44
C PHE A 60 -7.10 -3.00 2.35
N ALA A 61 -7.38 -2.35 3.48
CA ALA A 61 -7.29 -0.91 3.65
C ALA A 61 -6.07 -0.61 4.52
N ILE A 62 -5.14 0.21 4.03
CA ILE A 62 -3.82 0.44 4.64
C ILE A 62 -3.62 1.94 4.83
N ASP A 63 -3.34 2.35 6.08
CA ASP A 63 -2.82 3.68 6.36
C ASP A 63 -1.34 3.74 5.96
N THR A 64 -1.03 4.48 4.89
CA THR A 64 0.35 4.65 4.40
C THR A 64 1.12 5.74 5.15
N GLN A 65 0.52 6.37 6.15
CA GLN A 65 1.05 7.52 6.91
C GLN A 65 1.44 8.71 6.01
N ASP A 66 0.81 8.81 4.83
CA ASP A 66 1.12 9.83 3.82
C ASP A 66 -0.02 10.85 3.75
N HIS A 67 -0.12 11.64 4.80
CA HIS A 67 -1.28 12.50 5.12
C HIS A 67 -1.06 13.99 4.83
N ALA A 68 0.04 14.34 4.16
CA ALA A 68 0.37 15.73 3.88
C ALA A 68 1.13 15.89 2.57
N GLY A 69 0.82 16.96 1.85
CA GLY A 69 1.55 17.39 0.66
C GLY A 69 0.80 18.46 -0.11
N GLU A 70 1.27 18.73 -1.33
CA GLU A 70 0.70 19.76 -2.21
C GLU A 70 0.44 19.14 -3.59
N PRO A 71 -0.62 18.32 -3.75
CA PRO A 71 -0.80 17.42 -4.89
C PRO A 71 -0.88 18.19 -6.22
N ALA A 72 -1.45 19.39 -6.20
CA ALA A 72 -1.52 20.27 -7.37
C ALA A 72 -0.15 20.76 -7.88
N LYS A 73 0.90 20.69 -7.07
CA LYS A 73 2.28 21.05 -7.45
C LYS A 73 3.14 19.84 -7.82
N VAL A 74 2.63 18.63 -7.63
CA VAL A 74 3.39 17.41 -7.88
C VAL A 74 3.38 17.10 -9.39
N SER A 75 4.58 16.98 -9.95
CA SER A 75 4.80 16.54 -11.32
C SER A 75 5.94 15.53 -11.35
N ILE A 76 5.59 14.25 -11.39
CA ILE A 76 6.55 13.14 -11.29
C ILE A 76 6.88 12.63 -12.68
N GLN A 77 8.17 12.61 -13.02
CA GLN A 77 8.66 11.92 -14.21
C GLN A 77 9.79 10.96 -13.83
N VAL A 78 9.52 9.66 -13.98
CA VAL A 78 10.51 8.61 -13.70
C VAL A 78 10.79 7.81 -14.97
N LYS A 79 11.96 8.03 -15.57
CA LYS A 79 12.43 7.22 -16.70
C LYS A 79 12.89 5.84 -16.19
N GLY A 80 12.53 4.79 -16.93
CA GLY A 80 12.95 3.43 -16.62
C GLY A 80 12.38 2.86 -15.32
N ILE A 81 11.10 3.17 -15.00
CA ILE A 81 10.48 2.84 -13.71
C ILE A 81 10.65 1.37 -13.30
N LYS A 82 10.43 0.42 -14.22
CA LYS A 82 10.57 -1.01 -13.95
C LYS A 82 11.97 -1.39 -13.47
N GLY A 83 13.01 -0.82 -14.08
CA GLY A 83 14.40 -1.03 -13.65
C GLY A 83 14.66 -0.46 -12.26
N LYS A 84 14.17 0.76 -11.98
CA LYS A 84 14.33 1.38 -10.65
C LYS A 84 13.60 0.61 -9.54
N VAL A 85 12.43 0.04 -9.85
CA VAL A 85 11.70 -0.84 -8.93
C VAL A 85 12.50 -2.11 -8.68
N ALA A 86 13.07 -2.72 -9.72
CA ALA A 86 13.92 -3.90 -9.59
C ALA A 86 15.15 -3.63 -8.71
N ASP A 87 15.82 -2.49 -8.92
CA ASP A 87 16.97 -2.04 -8.12
C ASP A 87 16.58 -1.82 -6.64
N LEU A 88 15.45 -1.16 -6.38
CA LEU A 88 14.93 -0.95 -5.03
C LEU A 88 14.67 -2.27 -4.31
N LEU A 89 14.04 -3.22 -5.01
CA LEU A 89 13.61 -4.52 -4.49
C LEU A 89 14.74 -5.57 -4.51
N LYS A 90 15.88 -5.26 -5.12
CA LYS A 90 17.05 -6.15 -5.26
C LYS A 90 16.73 -7.46 -5.99
N VAL A 91 15.95 -7.37 -7.06
CA VAL A 91 15.53 -8.49 -7.93
C VAL A 91 15.91 -8.22 -9.39
N GLY A 92 15.81 -9.24 -10.25
CA GLY A 92 15.99 -9.08 -11.69
C GLY A 92 14.90 -8.19 -12.30
N SER A 93 15.22 -7.43 -13.34
CA SER A 93 14.23 -6.55 -14.00
C SER A 93 13.08 -7.34 -14.63
N GLU A 94 13.39 -8.51 -15.16
CA GLU A 94 12.47 -9.52 -15.72
C GLU A 94 11.57 -10.16 -14.66
N GLU A 95 11.98 -10.12 -13.40
CA GLU A 95 11.23 -10.64 -12.25
C GLU A 95 10.25 -9.62 -11.66
N VAL A 96 10.20 -8.40 -12.20
CA VAL A 96 9.29 -7.34 -11.76
C VAL A 96 8.12 -7.20 -12.72
N THR A 97 6.90 -7.26 -12.17
CA THR A 97 5.68 -6.86 -12.84
C THR A 97 5.02 -5.76 -12.02
N ILE A 98 4.80 -4.59 -12.64
CA ILE A 98 3.99 -3.53 -12.05
C ILE A 98 2.55 -3.87 -12.43
N ASN A 99 1.72 -4.15 -11.44
CA ASN A 99 0.35 -4.59 -11.65
C ASN A 99 -0.61 -3.40 -11.78
N ASP A 100 -0.42 -2.38 -10.95
CA ASP A 100 -1.24 -1.17 -10.96
C ASP A 100 -0.53 0.04 -10.32
N LEU A 101 -1.14 1.21 -10.48
CA LEU A 101 -0.68 2.50 -9.98
C LEU A 101 -1.87 3.32 -9.46
N ALA A 102 -1.74 3.87 -8.25
CA ALA A 102 -2.68 4.85 -7.71
C ALA A 102 -1.94 6.09 -7.18
N VAL A 103 -2.57 7.26 -7.26
CA VAL A 103 -2.02 8.53 -6.74
C VAL A 103 -2.71 8.86 -5.43
N ASN A 104 -1.94 9.11 -4.37
CA ASN A 104 -2.49 9.58 -3.11
C ASN A 104 -3.06 11.00 -3.32
N PRO A 105 -4.37 11.22 -3.11
CA PRO A 105 -5.02 12.48 -3.39
C PRO A 105 -4.60 13.62 -2.45
N ILE A 106 -4.01 13.31 -1.30
CA ILE A 106 -3.56 14.28 -0.30
C ILE A 106 -2.13 14.73 -0.55
N SER A 107 -1.23 13.78 -0.81
CA SER A 107 0.20 14.07 -0.94
C SER A 107 0.64 14.30 -2.39
N GLY A 108 -0.09 13.73 -3.36
CA GLY A 108 0.30 13.66 -4.77
C GLY A 108 1.34 12.57 -5.07
N ASN A 109 1.78 11.81 -4.06
CA ASN A 109 2.73 10.72 -4.26
C ASN A 109 2.06 9.54 -4.98
N VAL A 110 2.86 8.81 -5.73
CA VAL A 110 2.39 7.67 -6.53
C VAL A 110 2.69 6.38 -5.79
N TYR A 111 1.76 5.43 -5.83
CA TYR A 111 1.90 4.10 -5.24
C TYR A 111 1.76 3.05 -6.34
N LEU A 112 2.64 2.06 -6.32
CA LEU A 112 2.65 0.95 -7.26
C LEU A 112 2.37 -0.36 -6.52
N SER A 113 1.53 -1.20 -7.09
CA SER A 113 1.45 -2.61 -6.73
C SER A 113 2.37 -3.40 -7.63
N VAL A 114 3.19 -4.27 -7.03
CA VAL A 114 4.27 -4.96 -7.71
C VAL A 114 4.25 -6.43 -7.36
N SER A 115 4.35 -7.29 -8.36
CA SER A 115 4.77 -8.68 -8.21
C SER A 115 6.27 -8.77 -8.47
N GLN A 116 7.01 -9.36 -7.54
CA GLN A 116 8.46 -9.52 -7.63
C GLN A 116 8.90 -10.97 -7.47
N GLY A 117 10.01 -11.33 -8.10
CA GLY A 117 10.60 -12.66 -8.06
C GLY A 117 10.22 -13.53 -9.27
N PRO A 118 10.70 -14.78 -9.31
CA PRO A 118 10.48 -15.68 -10.44
C PRO A 118 8.99 -15.89 -10.73
N ALA A 119 8.64 -16.06 -12.01
CA ALA A 119 7.24 -16.21 -12.45
C ALA A 119 6.47 -17.35 -11.75
N GLU A 120 7.18 -18.40 -11.33
CA GLU A 120 6.60 -19.54 -10.61
C GLU A 120 6.28 -19.24 -9.13
N LYS A 121 6.92 -18.21 -8.56
CA LYS A 121 6.82 -17.86 -7.13
C LYS A 121 7.02 -16.37 -6.92
N GLN A 122 6.04 -15.60 -7.38
CA GLN A 122 6.03 -14.15 -7.16
C GLN A 122 5.58 -13.82 -5.73
N SER A 123 6.19 -12.78 -5.17
CA SER A 123 5.81 -12.16 -3.90
C SER A 123 5.30 -10.74 -4.13
N PRO A 124 4.33 -10.26 -3.36
CA PRO A 124 3.85 -8.89 -3.50
C PRO A 124 4.81 -7.87 -2.90
N ALA A 125 4.82 -6.67 -3.45
CA ALA A 125 5.42 -5.49 -2.90
C ALA A 125 4.56 -4.25 -3.21
N LEU A 126 4.64 -3.26 -2.32
CA LEU A 126 4.10 -1.93 -2.53
C LEU A 126 5.27 -0.94 -2.58
N VAL A 127 5.28 -0.09 -3.59
CA VAL A 127 6.34 0.91 -3.81
C VAL A 127 5.71 2.30 -3.86
N ARG A 128 6.27 3.23 -3.09
CA ARG A 128 5.93 4.66 -3.15
C ARG A 128 6.96 5.38 -4.02
N ILE A 129 6.49 6.30 -4.85
CA ILE A 129 7.29 7.31 -5.54
C ILE A 129 6.88 8.66 -4.97
N ASP A 130 7.82 9.36 -4.35
CA ASP A 130 7.57 10.68 -3.79
C ASP A 130 7.47 11.78 -4.88
N ALA A 131 7.09 12.99 -4.47
CA ALA A 131 7.00 14.16 -5.34
C ALA A 131 8.31 14.50 -6.08
N ASN A 132 9.47 14.02 -5.61
CA ASN A 132 10.77 14.21 -6.24
C ASN A 132 11.13 13.08 -7.21
N GLY A 133 10.28 12.06 -7.34
CA GLY A 133 10.54 10.87 -8.15
C GLY A 133 11.45 9.84 -7.47
N GLN A 134 11.64 9.93 -6.15
CA GLN A 134 12.39 8.96 -5.35
C GLN A 134 11.51 7.79 -4.96
N LEU A 135 12.03 6.58 -5.15
CA LEU A 135 11.32 5.34 -4.84
C LEU A 135 11.66 4.84 -3.44
N SER A 136 10.65 4.37 -2.71
CA SER A 136 10.80 3.66 -1.43
C SER A 136 9.79 2.53 -1.30
N GLN A 137 10.11 1.50 -0.52
CA GLN A 137 9.16 0.43 -0.22
C GLN A 137 8.17 0.90 0.84
N VAL A 138 6.88 0.61 0.66
CA VAL A 138 5.86 0.92 1.67
C VAL A 138 5.99 -0.08 2.81
N ALA A 139 6.07 0.42 4.05
CA ALA A 139 6.09 -0.42 5.23
C ALA A 139 4.73 -1.08 5.44
N THR A 140 4.72 -2.39 5.67
CA THR A 140 3.51 -3.17 5.99
C THR A 140 3.56 -3.79 7.38
N LYS A 141 4.55 -3.42 8.19
CA LYS A 141 4.73 -3.95 9.54
C LYS A 141 4.30 -2.90 10.57
N ASP A 142 3.49 -3.32 11.53
CA ASP A 142 3.03 -2.50 12.65
C ASP A 142 2.35 -1.20 12.20
N ILE A 143 1.54 -1.29 11.14
CA ILE A 143 0.76 -0.20 10.55
C ILE A 143 -0.73 -0.34 10.87
N LEU A 144 -1.48 0.76 10.75
CA LEU A 144 -2.93 0.72 10.86
C LEU A 144 -3.51 0.14 9.57
N TYR A 145 -4.33 -0.91 9.69
CA TYR A 145 -5.00 -1.52 8.55
C TYR A 145 -6.34 -2.15 8.92
N ALA A 146 -7.16 -2.40 7.90
CA ALA A 146 -8.36 -3.21 7.95
C ALA A 146 -8.39 -4.15 6.74
N LYS A 147 -9.26 -5.16 6.79
CA LYS A 147 -9.43 -6.10 5.67
C LYS A 147 -10.86 -6.59 5.55
N SER A 148 -11.27 -6.90 4.33
CA SER A 148 -12.54 -7.54 4.00
C SER A 148 -12.31 -8.69 3.04
N VAL A 149 -12.86 -9.86 3.35
CA VAL A 149 -12.72 -11.06 2.52
C VAL A 149 -13.91 -11.12 1.57
N LEU A 150 -13.63 -11.38 0.29
CA LEU A 150 -14.65 -11.61 -0.73
C LEU A 150 -15.43 -12.89 -0.42
N PRO A 151 -16.77 -12.82 -0.32
CA PRO A 151 -17.58 -14.02 -0.18
C PRO A 151 -17.51 -14.86 -1.47
N ASP A 152 -17.62 -16.18 -1.32
CA ASP A 152 -17.78 -17.14 -2.42
C ASP A 152 -16.72 -17.07 -3.54
N ALA A 153 -15.52 -16.62 -3.18
CA ALA A 153 -14.48 -16.39 -4.16
C ALA A 153 -13.86 -17.74 -4.65
N PRO A 154 -13.59 -17.93 -5.96
CA PRO A 154 -13.20 -19.23 -6.54
C PRO A 154 -11.92 -19.81 -5.95
N GLU A 155 -11.84 -21.10 -5.64
CA GLU A 155 -10.61 -21.71 -5.12
C GLU A 155 -9.33 -21.32 -5.91
N ASP A 156 -8.22 -21.08 -5.20
CA ASP A 156 -6.91 -20.76 -5.79
C ASP A 156 -6.29 -22.01 -6.42
N LYS A 157 -6.81 -22.39 -7.59
CA LYS A 157 -6.34 -23.53 -8.35
C LYS A 157 -6.54 -23.31 -9.84
N VAL A 158 -5.60 -23.83 -10.61
CA VAL A 158 -5.74 -23.88 -12.08
C VAL A 158 -6.83 -24.90 -12.41
N VAL A 159 -7.88 -24.43 -13.07
CA VAL A 159 -8.96 -25.26 -13.61
C VAL A 159 -8.77 -25.37 -15.11
N GLU A 160 -8.91 -26.59 -15.63
CA GLU A 160 -8.88 -26.87 -17.06
C GLU A 160 -10.31 -26.96 -17.60
N ASN A 161 -10.63 -26.09 -18.55
CA ASN A 161 -11.91 -26.08 -19.28
C ASN A 161 -11.61 -26.24 -20.77
N GLY A 162 -11.66 -27.50 -21.25
CA GLY A 162 -11.23 -27.84 -22.60
C GLY A 162 -9.74 -27.53 -22.79
N ARG A 163 -9.39 -26.74 -23.81
CA ARG A 163 -7.99 -26.35 -24.08
C ARG A 163 -7.50 -25.17 -23.21
N ARG A 164 -8.36 -24.57 -22.38
CA ARG A 164 -8.01 -23.40 -21.55
C ARG A 164 -7.64 -23.86 -20.15
N ARG A 165 -6.47 -23.44 -19.69
CA ARG A 165 -6.01 -23.59 -18.30
C ARG A 165 -5.94 -22.21 -17.68
N GLN A 166 -6.75 -21.95 -16.66
CA GLN A 166 -6.74 -20.67 -15.96
C GLN A 166 -7.05 -20.87 -14.49
N ASN A 167 -6.51 -20.00 -13.66
CA ASN A 167 -6.88 -19.92 -12.26
C ASN A 167 -7.88 -18.79 -12.06
N ARG A 168 -9.13 -19.12 -11.76
CA ARG A 168 -10.20 -18.13 -11.61
C ARG A 168 -10.02 -17.24 -10.38
N ARG A 169 -9.22 -17.68 -9.40
CA ARG A 169 -8.82 -16.84 -8.26
C ARG A 169 -8.16 -15.55 -8.73
N ASP A 170 -7.37 -15.61 -9.79
CA ASP A 170 -6.63 -14.46 -10.33
C ASP A 170 -7.55 -13.38 -10.93
N GLU A 171 -8.80 -13.72 -11.21
CA GLU A 171 -9.84 -12.84 -11.74
C GLU A 171 -10.83 -12.38 -10.66
N SER A 172 -10.58 -12.65 -9.38
CA SER A 172 -11.53 -12.31 -8.29
C SER A 172 -11.60 -10.81 -8.00
N ILE A 173 -10.54 -10.06 -8.29
CA ILE A 173 -10.46 -8.60 -8.13
C ILE A 173 -9.70 -8.07 -9.35
N THR A 174 -10.42 -7.51 -10.31
CA THR A 174 -9.84 -6.99 -11.56
C THR A 174 -9.64 -5.47 -11.54
N ASP A 175 -10.40 -4.78 -10.70
CA ASP A 175 -10.38 -3.33 -10.55
C ASP A 175 -10.87 -2.96 -9.14
N LEU A 176 -10.50 -1.77 -8.65
CA LEU A 176 -10.98 -1.19 -7.41
C LEU A 176 -11.25 0.30 -7.60
N ALA A 177 -12.39 0.76 -7.08
CA ALA A 177 -12.72 2.18 -7.05
C ALA A 177 -13.37 2.51 -5.71
N TYR A 178 -12.99 3.65 -5.14
CA TYR A 178 -13.66 4.18 -3.96
C TYR A 178 -14.80 5.12 -4.38
N VAL A 179 -16.03 4.82 -3.98
CA VAL A 179 -17.23 5.61 -4.30
C VAL A 179 -18.16 5.66 -3.09
N ASP A 180 -18.61 6.86 -2.72
CA ASP A 180 -19.64 7.10 -1.69
C ASP A 180 -19.41 6.35 -0.37
N GLY A 181 -18.17 6.36 0.14
CA GLY A 181 -17.85 5.72 1.41
C GLY A 181 -17.48 4.24 1.31
N LYS A 182 -17.43 3.68 0.10
CA LYS A 182 -17.30 2.24 -0.15
C LYS A 182 -16.22 1.93 -1.17
N VAL A 183 -15.70 0.71 -1.07
CA VAL A 183 -14.80 0.05 -2.03
C VAL A 183 -15.37 -1.31 -2.38
#